data_AF-A0A317Z6I9-F1
#
_entry.id   AF-A0A317Z6I9-F1
#
_cell.length_a   1.000
_cell.length_b   1.000
_cell.length_c   1.000
_cell.angle_alpha   90.00
_cell.angle_beta   90.00
_cell.angle_gamma   90.00
#
_symmetry.space_group_name_H-M   'P 1'
#
loop_
_entity.id
_entity.type
_entity.pdbx_description
1 polymer ?
#
loop_
_entity_poly.entity_id
_entity_poly.type
_entity_poly.pdbx_seq_one_letter_code
_entity_poly.pdbx_strand_id
1 'polypeptide(L)'
;KARSILIQNVLNQFNLVLDGEEIVTNVKNNSFAQSKHNLIQGILKIYDLTLTTKSNVSRLFYEEVFDFLYNEEILGSAKVSVSGESGIKYFIDFILPETKSKPEKLINFANHLDFNKVTTDAFMYRDVKHNRPSRSGLAPQMLIVANDVEHPITAKARQAAEHEHLSILHWSDKDRIKAILTQ
;
A
#
# COMPACT_ATOMS: atom_id res chain seq x y z
N LYS A 1 -4.78 22.32 7.57
CA LYS A 1 -5.24 21.41 8.66
C LYS A 1 -5.35 19.94 8.20
N ALA A 2 -6.13 19.62 7.15
CA ALA A 2 -6.27 18.23 6.66
C ALA A 2 -4.96 17.57 6.19
N ARG A 3 -4.08 18.29 5.48
CA ARG A 3 -2.78 17.80 5.00
C ARG A 3 -1.82 17.42 6.14
N SER A 4 -1.71 18.27 7.16
CA SER A 4 -0.84 18.00 8.31
C SER A 4 -1.29 16.74 9.07
N ILE A 5 -2.60 16.48 9.16
CA ILE A 5 -3.12 15.27 9.80
C ILE A 5 -2.72 14.01 9.02
N LEU A 6 -2.76 14.04 7.69
CA LEU A 6 -2.33 12.89 6.88
C LEU A 6 -0.85 12.62 6.97
N ILE A 7 -0.05 13.67 6.81
CA ILE A 7 1.40 13.56 6.96
C ILE A 7 1.68 13.01 8.36
N GLN A 8 0.99 13.50 9.39
CA GLN A 8 1.12 12.96 10.74
C GLN A 8 0.70 11.49 10.86
N ASN A 9 -0.37 11.06 10.19
CA ASN A 9 -0.78 9.66 10.17
C ASN A 9 0.27 8.76 9.50
N VAL A 10 0.84 9.21 8.39
CA VAL A 10 1.93 8.48 7.71
C VAL A 10 3.18 8.46 8.57
N LEU A 11 3.56 9.59 9.18
CA LEU A 11 4.69 9.66 10.11
C LEU A 11 4.49 8.68 11.28
N ASN A 12 3.32 8.70 11.91
CA ASN A 12 2.97 7.78 13.00
C ASN A 12 3.00 6.32 12.54
N GLN A 13 2.48 6.02 11.34
CA GLN A 13 2.50 4.69 10.75
C GLN A 13 3.94 4.16 10.65
N PHE A 14 4.88 4.96 10.16
CA PHE A 14 6.26 4.53 9.97
C PHE A 14 7.19 4.77 11.18
N ASN A 15 6.67 5.21 12.33
CA ASN A 15 7.45 5.61 13.52
C ASN A 15 8.47 6.72 13.22
N LEU A 16 8.02 7.72 12.46
CA LEU A 16 8.77 8.92 12.09
C LEU A 16 8.18 10.13 12.83
N VAL A 17 9.01 11.16 13.00
CA VAL A 17 8.63 12.41 13.66
C VAL A 17 9.08 13.57 12.77
N LEU A 18 8.32 14.66 12.79
CA LEU A 18 8.72 15.92 12.16
C LEU A 18 9.37 16.81 13.22
N ASP A 19 10.66 17.11 13.05
CA ASP A 19 11.42 18.06 13.88
C ASP A 19 11.72 19.31 13.03
N GLY A 20 10.94 20.37 13.24
CA GLY A 20 10.96 21.54 12.35
C GLY A 20 10.54 21.18 10.92
N GLU A 21 11.51 21.22 9.99
CA GLU A 21 11.33 20.88 8.58
C GLU A 21 11.93 19.50 8.21
N GLU A 22 12.47 18.76 9.18
CA GLU A 22 13.16 17.50 8.97
C GLU A 22 12.30 16.29 9.42
N ILE A 23 12.29 15.23 8.60
CA ILE A 23 11.70 13.94 9.00
C ILE A 23 12.81 13.13 9.66
N VAL A 24 12.64 12.87 10.95
CA VAL A 24 13.63 12.19 11.79
C VAL A 24 13.05 10.93 12.43
N THR A 25 13.94 10.02 12.82
CA THR A 25 13.59 8.86 13.64
C THR A 25 14.73 8.56 14.60
N ASN A 26 14.41 8.32 15.87
CA ASN A 26 15.39 8.01 16.92
C ASN A 26 15.41 6.51 17.16
N VAL A 27 16.58 5.90 16.99
CA VAL A 27 16.68 4.44 16.83
C VAL A 27 17.83 3.90 17.65
N LYS A 28 17.64 2.71 18.24
CA LYS A 28 18.73 1.94 18.84
C LYS A 28 19.48 1.18 17.75
N ASN A 29 20.77 0.90 17.95
CA ASN A 29 21.61 0.21 16.95
C ASN A 29 20.99 -1.08 16.39
N ASN A 30 20.32 -1.87 17.22
CA ASN A 30 19.66 -3.12 16.81
C ASN A 30 18.43 -2.93 15.89
N SER A 31 17.87 -1.73 15.83
CA SER A 31 16.69 -1.36 15.02
C SER A 31 17.02 -0.45 13.83
N PHE A 32 18.31 -0.17 13.61
CA PHE A 32 18.77 0.80 12.62
C PHE A 32 18.32 0.44 11.20
N ALA A 33 18.46 -0.82 10.79
CA ALA A 33 18.08 -1.27 9.46
C ALA A 33 16.58 -1.09 9.18
N GLN A 34 15.71 -1.52 10.12
CA GLN A 34 14.27 -1.35 10.01
C GLN A 34 13.88 0.13 9.97
N SER A 35 14.50 0.94 10.82
CA SER A 35 14.15 2.35 10.91
C SER A 35 14.60 3.13 9.67
N LYS A 36 15.73 2.76 9.08
CA LYS A 36 16.17 3.26 7.76
C LYS A 36 15.16 2.88 6.67
N HIS A 37 14.67 1.65 6.67
CA HIS A 37 13.64 1.21 5.73
C HIS A 37 12.33 2.00 5.92
N ASN A 38 11.86 2.13 7.16
CA ASN A 38 10.67 2.92 7.50
C ASN A 38 10.81 4.37 7.06
N LEU A 39 11.98 4.98 7.23
CA LEU A 39 12.25 6.35 6.80
C LEU A 39 12.06 6.50 5.30
N ILE A 40 12.65 5.62 4.49
CA ILE A 40 12.51 5.64 3.03
C ILE A 40 11.05 5.42 2.62
N GLN A 41 10.39 4.41 3.19
CA GLN A 41 8.99 4.08 2.88
C GLN A 41 8.04 5.21 3.26
N GLY A 42 8.25 5.82 4.43
CA GLY A 42 7.48 6.97 4.89
C GLY A 42 7.70 8.19 4.01
N ILE A 43 8.95 8.48 3.60
CA ILE A 43 9.25 9.56 2.65
C ILE A 43 8.57 9.32 1.31
N LEU A 44 8.61 8.09 0.76
CA LEU A 44 7.94 7.77 -0.50
C LEU A 44 6.42 7.95 -0.38
N LYS A 45 5.81 7.46 0.71
CA LYS A 45 4.36 7.63 0.96
C LYS A 45 3.99 9.11 1.14
N ILE A 46 4.83 9.92 1.80
CA ILE A 46 4.62 11.36 1.93
C ILE A 46 4.80 12.05 0.58
N TYR A 47 5.80 11.65 -0.21
CA TYR A 47 6.05 12.18 -1.55
C TYR A 47 4.85 11.95 -2.48
N ASP A 48 4.26 10.75 -2.43
CA ASP A 48 3.01 10.43 -3.12
C ASP A 48 1.86 11.39 -2.72
N LEU A 49 1.81 11.83 -1.46
CA LEU A 49 0.85 12.82 -0.96
C LEU A 49 1.18 14.27 -1.37
N THR A 50 2.48 14.60 -1.58
CA THR A 50 2.93 15.98 -1.85
C THR A 50 2.97 16.36 -3.33
N LEU A 51 3.11 15.40 -4.25
CA LEU A 51 3.07 15.65 -5.70
C LEU A 51 1.71 16.12 -6.21
N THR A 52 0.68 16.07 -5.37
CA THR A 52 -0.63 16.67 -5.64
C THR A 52 -0.63 18.17 -5.40
N THR A 53 -0.84 18.98 -6.45
CA THR A 53 -1.06 20.46 -6.36
C THR A 53 -2.28 20.83 -5.50
N LYS A 54 -3.10 19.85 -5.11
CA LYS A 54 -4.14 19.95 -4.09
C LYS A 54 -4.08 18.72 -3.18
N SER A 55 -3.38 18.80 -2.05
CA SER A 55 -3.26 17.71 -1.05
C SER A 55 -4.59 17.13 -0.52
N ASN A 56 -5.74 17.71 -0.87
CA ASN A 56 -7.06 17.15 -0.57
C ASN A 56 -7.39 15.95 -1.46
N VAL A 57 -6.86 15.85 -2.69
CA VAL A 57 -7.24 14.81 -3.67
C VAL A 57 -6.65 13.44 -3.31
N SER A 58 -5.38 13.34 -2.91
CA SER A 58 -4.82 12.04 -2.50
C SER A 58 -5.38 11.53 -1.16
N ARG A 59 -5.79 12.43 -0.26
CA ARG A 59 -6.53 12.08 0.96
C ARG A 59 -7.85 11.44 0.59
N LEU A 60 -8.56 12.16 -0.26
CA LEU A 60 -9.86 11.79 -0.76
C LEU A 60 -9.74 10.43 -1.45
N PHE A 61 -8.70 10.17 -2.25
CA PHE A 61 -8.54 8.86 -2.89
C PHE A 61 -8.45 7.69 -1.89
N TYR A 62 -7.58 7.75 -0.88
CA TYR A 62 -7.48 6.65 0.09
C TYR A 62 -8.77 6.49 0.90
N GLU A 63 -9.36 7.61 1.34
CA GLU A 63 -10.65 7.61 2.05
C GLU A 63 -11.77 7.06 1.15
N GLU A 64 -11.85 7.47 -0.12
CA GLU A 64 -12.80 6.99 -1.11
C GLU A 64 -12.66 5.50 -1.40
N VAL A 65 -11.42 4.98 -1.49
CA VAL A 65 -11.19 3.54 -1.64
C VAL A 65 -11.68 2.81 -0.40
N PHE A 66 -11.35 3.27 0.81
CA PHE A 66 -11.85 2.64 2.04
C PHE A 66 -13.38 2.72 2.16
N ASP A 67 -13.98 3.85 1.84
CA ASP A 67 -15.43 4.06 1.85
C ASP A 67 -16.12 3.18 0.81
N PHE A 68 -15.52 3.04 -0.38
CA PHE A 68 -15.99 2.10 -1.40
C PHE A 68 -15.94 0.66 -0.90
N LEU A 69 -14.83 0.20 -0.33
CA LEU A 69 -14.70 -1.14 0.22
C LEU A 69 -15.75 -1.39 1.32
N TYR A 70 -15.98 -0.39 2.18
CA TYR A 70 -16.99 -0.46 3.24
C TYR A 70 -18.42 -0.54 2.69
N ASN A 71 -18.78 0.34 1.75
CA ASN A 71 -20.11 0.40 1.16
C ASN A 71 -20.45 -0.84 0.31
N GLU A 72 -19.45 -1.46 -0.30
CA GLU A 72 -19.59 -2.70 -1.06
C GLU A 72 -19.50 -3.96 -0.19
N GLU A 73 -19.47 -3.80 1.15
CA GLU A 73 -19.38 -4.89 2.14
C GLU A 73 -18.17 -5.81 1.93
N ILE A 74 -17.05 -5.25 1.43
CA ILE A 74 -15.81 -5.98 1.23
C ILE A 74 -15.09 -6.09 2.57
N LEU A 75 -15.23 -7.25 3.21
CA LEU A 75 -14.66 -7.53 4.53
C LEU A 75 -13.14 -7.73 4.46
N GLY A 76 -12.41 -7.06 5.35
CA GLY A 76 -10.97 -7.18 5.45
C GLY A 76 -10.39 -6.38 6.62
N SER A 77 -9.07 -6.44 6.74
CA SER A 77 -8.31 -5.69 7.74
C SER A 77 -7.62 -4.50 7.09
N ALA A 78 -7.87 -3.29 7.58
CA ALA A 78 -7.22 -2.08 7.09
C ALA A 78 -5.93 -1.78 7.84
N LYS A 79 -4.96 -1.16 7.15
CA LYS A 79 -3.70 -0.61 7.70
C LYS A 79 -2.91 -1.62 8.53
N VAL A 80 -2.68 -2.80 7.97
CA VAL A 80 -2.07 -3.94 8.67
C VAL A 80 -0.55 -3.86 8.59
N SER A 81 0.14 -4.12 9.70
CA SER A 81 1.59 -4.31 9.72
C SER A 81 1.94 -5.79 9.63
N VAL A 82 2.84 -6.14 8.71
CA VAL A 82 3.24 -7.52 8.41
C VAL A 82 4.75 -7.64 8.39
N SER A 83 5.30 -8.66 9.04
CA SER A 83 6.72 -8.98 8.96
C SER A 83 7.00 -9.91 7.78
N GLY A 84 7.96 -9.54 6.93
CA GLY A 84 8.52 -10.43 5.91
C GLY A 84 9.54 -11.41 6.47
N GLU A 85 9.98 -12.36 5.63
CA GLU A 85 11.04 -13.33 5.94
C GLU A 85 12.37 -12.66 6.28
N SER A 86 12.66 -11.53 5.62
CA SER A 86 13.84 -10.71 5.93
C SER A 86 13.82 -10.08 7.34
N GLY A 87 12.68 -10.17 8.05
CA GLY A 87 12.44 -9.46 9.30
C GLY A 87 12.00 -8.00 9.11
N ILE A 88 11.94 -7.52 7.86
CA ILE A 88 11.41 -6.19 7.56
C ILE A 88 9.91 -6.16 7.83
N LYS A 89 9.47 -5.15 8.57
CA LYS A 89 8.04 -4.83 8.72
C LYS A 89 7.56 -3.93 7.59
N TYR A 90 6.47 -4.36 6.96
CA TYR A 90 5.76 -3.63 5.93
C TYR A 90 4.38 -3.21 6.41
N PHE A 91 3.82 -2.20 5.75
CA PHE A 91 2.42 -1.83 5.91
C PHE A 91 1.65 -2.17 4.64
N ILE A 92 0.51 -2.81 4.83
CA ILE A 92 -0.43 -3.17 3.78
C ILE A 92 -1.71 -2.38 4.02
N ASP A 93 -2.18 -1.66 3.00
CA ASP A 93 -3.32 -0.75 3.16
C ASP A 93 -4.61 -1.52 3.47
N PHE A 94 -4.82 -2.69 2.85
CA PHE A 94 -5.96 -3.56 3.13
C PHE A 94 -5.64 -5.05 2.86
N ILE A 95 -6.14 -5.95 3.69
CA ILE A 95 -5.99 -7.41 3.53
C ILE A 95 -7.37 -8.08 3.54
N LEU A 96 -7.68 -8.84 2.49
CA LEU A 96 -8.82 -9.77 2.49
C LEU A 96 -8.32 -11.14 2.94
N PRO A 97 -8.95 -11.74 3.96
CA PRO A 97 -8.56 -13.07 4.42
C PRO A 97 -8.84 -14.12 3.34
N GLU A 98 -8.07 -15.21 3.36
CA GLU A 98 -8.38 -16.37 2.51
C GLU A 98 -9.74 -16.99 2.89
N THR A 99 -10.32 -17.68 1.92
CA THR A 99 -11.44 -18.60 2.15
C THR A 99 -11.09 -19.98 1.60
N LYS A 100 -11.98 -20.97 1.74
CA LYS A 100 -11.74 -22.32 1.21
C LYS A 100 -11.43 -22.34 -0.28
N SER A 101 -11.96 -21.39 -1.05
CA SER A 101 -11.85 -21.36 -2.51
C SER A 101 -11.12 -20.13 -3.04
N LYS A 102 -10.64 -19.22 -2.18
CA LYS A 102 -10.11 -17.91 -2.57
C LYS A 102 -8.81 -17.62 -1.81
N PRO A 103 -7.74 -17.19 -2.49
CA PRO A 103 -6.51 -16.82 -1.81
C PRO A 103 -6.71 -15.55 -0.97
N GLU A 104 -5.83 -15.37 0.02
CA GLU A 104 -5.68 -14.08 0.69
C GLU A 104 -5.25 -13.02 -0.34
N LYS A 105 -5.81 -11.82 -0.24
CA LYS A 105 -5.45 -10.69 -1.13
C LYS A 105 -4.84 -9.58 -0.29
N LEU A 106 -3.61 -9.24 -0.61
CA LEU A 106 -2.86 -8.11 -0.07
C LEU A 106 -3.08 -6.94 -1.02
N ILE A 107 -3.56 -5.82 -0.51
CA ILE A 107 -3.95 -4.68 -1.34
C ILE A 107 -3.25 -3.43 -0.84
N ASN A 108 -2.46 -2.82 -1.72
CA ASN A 108 -1.95 -1.47 -1.52
C ASN A 108 -2.66 -0.49 -2.44
N PHE A 109 -2.82 0.73 -1.97
CA PHE A 109 -3.37 1.82 -2.76
C PHE A 109 -2.23 2.69 -3.29
N ALA A 110 -2.42 3.27 -4.46
CA ALA A 110 -1.47 4.17 -5.08
C ALA A 110 -2.25 5.33 -5.72
N ASN A 111 -2.20 6.50 -5.09
CA ASN A 111 -2.76 7.70 -5.71
C ASN A 111 -1.98 8.07 -6.98
N HIS A 112 -0.66 7.91 -6.96
CA HIS A 112 0.16 7.99 -8.15
C HIS A 112 0.94 6.67 -8.28
N LEU A 113 0.62 5.88 -9.30
CA LEU A 113 1.30 4.61 -9.54
C LEU A 113 2.50 4.81 -10.47
N ASP A 114 3.69 4.87 -9.88
CA ASP A 114 4.96 4.92 -10.60
C ASP A 114 5.78 3.63 -10.47
N PHE A 115 6.93 3.59 -11.14
CA PHE A 115 7.84 2.45 -11.11
C PHE A 115 8.35 2.13 -9.70
N ASN A 116 8.62 3.14 -8.88
CA ASN A 116 9.18 2.96 -7.54
C ASN A 116 8.14 2.33 -6.62
N LYS A 117 6.87 2.75 -6.73
CA LYS A 117 5.78 2.17 -5.96
C LYS A 117 5.56 0.71 -6.32
N VAL A 118 5.54 0.37 -7.61
CA VAL A 118 5.40 -1.01 -8.09
C VAL A 118 6.54 -1.90 -7.58
N THR A 119 7.79 -1.45 -7.73
CA THR A 119 8.96 -2.23 -7.29
C THR A 119 9.01 -2.40 -5.77
N THR A 120 8.57 -1.38 -5.02
CA THR A 120 8.40 -1.45 -3.56
C THR A 120 7.36 -2.50 -3.17
N ASP A 121 6.18 -2.46 -3.79
CA ASP A 121 5.11 -3.43 -3.53
C ASP A 121 5.51 -4.85 -3.95
N ALA A 122 6.24 -5.00 -5.06
CA ALA A 122 6.75 -6.29 -5.52
C ALA A 122 7.75 -6.90 -4.53
N PHE A 123 8.69 -6.08 -4.04
CA PHE A 123 9.67 -6.51 -3.04
C PHE A 123 8.97 -6.93 -1.74
N MET A 124 8.05 -6.09 -1.25
CA MET A 124 7.23 -6.41 -0.08
C MET A 124 6.49 -7.74 -0.26
N TYR A 125 5.79 -7.92 -1.39
CA TYR A 125 5.03 -9.14 -1.66
C TYR A 125 5.90 -10.39 -1.66
N ARG A 126 7.07 -10.34 -2.31
CA ARG A 126 8.03 -11.47 -2.31
C ARG A 126 8.49 -11.83 -0.90
N ASP A 127 8.72 -10.83 -0.06
CA ASP A 127 9.23 -11.02 1.29
C ASP A 127 8.15 -11.52 2.27
N VAL A 128 6.87 -11.18 2.04
CA VAL A 128 5.77 -11.61 2.93
C VAL A 128 5.09 -12.90 2.49
N LYS A 129 5.01 -13.20 1.18
CA LYS A 129 4.13 -14.26 0.64
C LYS A 129 4.38 -15.66 1.21
N HIS A 130 5.62 -15.96 1.59
CA HIS A 130 6.02 -17.28 2.09
C HIS A 130 5.69 -17.50 3.57
N ASN A 131 5.61 -16.41 4.35
CA ASN A 131 5.24 -16.45 5.77
C ASN A 131 3.73 -16.35 6.03
N ARG A 132 2.93 -16.31 4.97
CA ARG A 132 1.48 -16.19 5.04
C ARG A 132 0.85 -17.57 5.26
N PRO A 133 0.11 -17.78 6.36
CA PRO A 133 -0.59 -19.04 6.56
C PRO A 133 -1.65 -19.23 5.47
N SER A 134 -1.66 -20.40 4.83
CA SER A 134 -2.66 -20.76 3.82
C SER A 134 -3.25 -22.13 4.16
N ARG A 135 -4.53 -22.14 4.53
CA ARG A 135 -5.32 -23.36 4.77
C ARG A 135 -5.85 -23.95 3.47
N SER A 136 -6.08 -23.09 2.47
CA SER A 136 -6.55 -23.48 1.15
C SER A 136 -5.45 -24.05 0.24
N GLY A 137 -4.17 -23.82 0.59
CA GLY A 137 -3.03 -24.14 -0.25
C GLY A 137 -2.83 -23.16 -1.41
N LEU A 138 -3.68 -22.12 -1.52
CA LEU A 138 -3.55 -21.07 -2.51
C LEU A 138 -2.54 -20.03 -2.04
N ALA A 139 -1.66 -19.59 -2.95
CA ALA A 139 -0.71 -18.52 -2.67
C ALA A 139 -1.45 -17.18 -2.53
N PRO A 140 -1.04 -16.30 -1.59
CA PRO A 140 -1.62 -14.96 -1.47
C PRO A 140 -1.37 -14.16 -2.75
N GLN A 141 -2.29 -13.27 -3.10
CA GLN A 141 -2.18 -12.40 -4.27
C GLN A 141 -1.91 -10.96 -3.84
N MET A 142 -1.07 -10.25 -4.59
CA MET A 142 -0.83 -8.82 -4.38
C MET A 142 -1.52 -7.99 -5.47
N LEU A 143 -2.34 -7.05 -5.02
CA LEU A 143 -3.13 -6.15 -5.85
C LEU A 143 -2.76 -4.70 -5.53
N ILE A 144 -2.78 -3.85 -6.55
CA ILE A 144 -2.57 -2.41 -6.38
C ILE A 144 -3.80 -1.67 -6.93
N VAL A 145 -4.52 -0.94 -6.09
CA VAL A 145 -5.58 -0.02 -6.54
C VAL A 145 -4.94 1.31 -6.90
N ALA A 146 -4.95 1.66 -8.19
CA ALA A 146 -4.31 2.84 -8.74
C ALA A 146 -5.34 3.91 -9.11
N ASN A 147 -5.12 5.16 -8.69
CA ASN A 147 -5.97 6.29 -9.07
C ASN A 147 -5.68 6.75 -10.51
N ASP A 148 -6.13 5.97 -11.49
CA ASP A 148 -5.95 6.25 -12.91
C ASP A 148 -6.83 7.40 -13.43
N VAL A 149 -7.82 7.84 -12.64
CA VAL A 149 -8.70 8.98 -12.97
C VAL A 149 -7.95 10.30 -12.88
N GLU A 150 -7.18 10.50 -11.80
CA GLU A 150 -6.38 11.73 -11.59
C GLU A 150 -4.96 11.58 -12.14
N HIS A 151 -4.41 10.36 -12.12
CA HIS A 151 -3.01 10.10 -12.40
C HIS A 151 -2.83 8.93 -13.37
N PRO A 152 -2.61 9.20 -14.67
CA PRO A 152 -2.41 8.16 -15.66
C PRO A 152 -1.23 7.24 -15.31
N ILE A 153 -1.46 5.93 -15.44
CA ILE A 153 -0.43 4.93 -15.14
C ILE A 153 0.62 4.92 -16.26
N THR A 154 1.87 5.22 -15.89
CA THR A 154 2.99 5.26 -16.83
C THR A 154 3.25 3.88 -17.45
N ALA A 155 3.76 3.85 -18.68
CA ALA A 155 4.13 2.59 -19.35
C ALA A 155 5.19 1.82 -18.54
N LYS A 156 6.14 2.53 -17.92
CA LYS A 156 7.19 1.95 -17.09
C LYS A 156 6.62 1.25 -15.84
N ALA A 157 5.62 1.85 -15.19
CA ALA A 157 4.93 1.23 -14.04
C ALA A 157 4.14 -0.02 -14.46
N ARG A 158 3.43 0.03 -15.59
CA ARG A 158 2.71 -1.14 -16.15
C ARG A 158 3.65 -2.30 -16.47
N GLN A 159 4.74 -2.05 -17.18
CA GLN A 159 5.74 -3.06 -17.53
C GLN A 159 6.36 -3.70 -16.28
N ALA A 160 6.66 -2.90 -15.26
CA ALA A 160 7.18 -3.41 -14.00
C ALA A 160 6.15 -4.30 -13.28
N ALA A 161 4.87 -3.92 -13.26
CA ALA A 161 3.83 -4.70 -12.61
C ALA A 161 3.59 -6.03 -13.34
N GLU A 162 3.58 -6.01 -14.68
CA GLU A 162 3.47 -7.21 -15.52
C GLU A 162 4.63 -8.17 -15.28
N HIS A 163 5.86 -7.66 -15.26
CA HIS A 163 7.06 -8.46 -14.98
C HIS A 163 7.04 -9.09 -13.58
N GLU A 164 6.53 -8.35 -12.59
CA GLU A 164 6.45 -8.79 -11.19
C GLU A 164 5.16 -9.57 -10.87
N HIS A 165 4.31 -9.81 -11.88
CA HIS A 165 3.00 -10.45 -11.74
C HIS A 165 2.08 -9.78 -10.70
N LEU A 166 2.19 -8.46 -10.57
CA LEU A 166 1.30 -7.63 -9.75
C LEU A 166 0.08 -7.21 -10.56
N SER A 167 -1.11 -7.39 -10.00
CA SER A 167 -2.34 -6.95 -10.66
C SER A 167 -2.65 -5.51 -10.30
N ILE A 168 -2.72 -4.66 -11.32
CA ILE A 168 -3.18 -3.27 -11.17
C ILE A 168 -4.70 -3.25 -11.35
N LEU A 169 -5.40 -2.70 -10.36
CA LEU A 169 -6.81 -2.40 -10.41
C LEU A 169 -6.98 -0.89 -10.63
N HIS A 170 -7.65 -0.55 -11.72
CA HIS A 170 -7.93 0.83 -12.08
C HIS A 170 -9.08 1.35 -11.24
N TRP A 171 -8.89 2.48 -10.55
CA TRP A 171 -9.93 3.13 -9.76
C TRP A 171 -11.14 3.55 -10.60
N SER A 172 -10.93 3.87 -11.87
CA SER A 172 -12.00 4.16 -12.83
C SER A 172 -12.96 2.98 -13.05
N ASP A 173 -12.54 1.74 -12.78
CA ASP A 173 -13.29 0.50 -13.00
C ASP A 173 -13.66 -0.18 -11.67
N LYS A 174 -14.59 0.46 -10.94
CA LYS A 174 -15.07 -0.01 -9.63
C LYS A 174 -15.76 -1.37 -9.71
N ASP A 175 -16.46 -1.66 -10.80
CA ASP A 175 -17.12 -2.95 -11.01
C ASP A 175 -16.10 -4.08 -11.09
N ARG A 176 -14.99 -3.86 -11.79
CA ARG A 176 -13.88 -4.83 -11.82
C ARG A 176 -13.19 -4.98 -10.48
N ILE A 177 -12.99 -3.88 -9.73
CA ILE A 177 -12.45 -3.98 -8.36
C ILE A 177 -13.37 -4.88 -7.52
N LYS A 178 -14.67 -4.57 -7.49
CA LYS A 178 -15.65 -5.36 -6.74
C LYS A 178 -15.63 -6.82 -7.18
N ALA A 179 -15.65 -7.10 -8.48
CA ALA A 179 -15.62 -8.45 -9.02
C ALA A 179 -14.36 -9.19 -8.56
N ILE A 180 -13.18 -8.60 -8.70
CA ILE A 180 -11.92 -9.26 -8.33
C ILE A 180 -11.82 -9.47 -6.81
N LEU A 181 -12.29 -8.53 -5.99
CA LEU A 181 -12.19 -8.62 -4.54
C LEU A 181 -13.22 -9.59 -3.94
N THR A 182 -14.41 -9.67 -4.53
CA THR A 182 -15.47 -10.59 -4.08
C THR A 182 -15.35 -11.98 -4.69
N GLN A 183 -14.58 -12.19 -5.77
CA GLN A 183 -14.32 -13.50 -6.38
C GLN A 183 -13.41 -14.40 -5.59
#